data_AF-A0AAN9AVM2-F1
#
_entry.id   AF-A0AAN9AVM2-F1
#
_cell.length_a   1.000
_cell.length_b   1.000
_cell.length_c   1.000
_cell.angle_alpha   90.00
_cell.angle_beta   90.00
_cell.angle_gamma   90.00
#
_symmetry.space_group_name_H-M   'P 1'
#
loop_
_entity.id
_entity.type
_entity.pdbx_description
1 polymer ?
#
loop_
_entity_poly.entity_id
_entity_poly.type
_entity_poly.pdbx_seq_one_letter_code
_entity_poly.pdbx_strand_id
1 'polypeptide(L)'
;MNLFEFKGKTYLIVVDYLSRWIDMRPLHQLSSAATINAIKSIFATHGIPDVVMSDNGPQFSSYEFQKFAENYGFTHTTSSPKFPQSNGEAERAVQTLKNLLKKSDDPYLALLTYRSTPPDSQWPGPF
;
A
#
# COMPACT_ATOMS: atom_id res chain seq x y z
N MET A 1 -1.18 -0.39 -4.58
CA MET A 1 -0.93 0.69 -3.60
C MET A 1 -2.05 1.70 -3.68
N ASN A 2 -2.43 2.27 -2.54
CA ASN A 2 -3.50 3.27 -2.44
C ASN A 2 -3.20 4.24 -1.29
N LEU A 3 -3.81 5.41 -1.29
CA LEU A 3 -3.80 6.34 -0.17
C LEU A 3 -5.11 6.24 0.61
N PHE A 4 -5.05 6.42 1.92
CA PHE A 4 -6.25 6.61 2.73
C PHE A 4 -6.01 7.61 3.85
N GLU A 5 -7.08 8.28 4.26
CA GLU A 5 -7.08 9.16 5.41
C GLU A 5 -7.72 8.47 6.62
N PHE A 6 -7.10 8.65 7.78
CA PHE A 6 -7.63 8.23 9.07
C PHE A 6 -7.23 9.21 10.17
N LYS A 7 -8.22 9.74 10.90
CA LYS A 7 -8.04 10.73 11.98
C LYS A 7 -7.18 11.94 11.56
N GLY A 8 -7.42 12.49 10.37
CA GLY A 8 -6.70 13.66 9.83
C GLY A 8 -5.25 13.39 9.42
N LYS A 9 -4.84 12.12 9.31
CA LYS A 9 -3.53 11.71 8.82
C LYS A 9 -3.70 10.88 7.55
N THR A 10 -2.88 11.14 6.56
CA THR A 10 -2.84 10.34 5.33
C THR A 10 -1.78 9.26 5.43
N TYR A 11 -2.09 8.09 4.89
CA TYR A 11 -1.21 6.95 4.87
C TYR A 11 -1.14 6.36 3.46
N LEU A 12 0.06 5.96 3.06
CA LEU A 12 0.28 5.07 1.93
C LEU A 12 0.11 3.63 2.39
N ILE A 13 -0.72 2.87 1.67
CA ILE A 13 -0.81 1.42 1.81
C ILE A 13 -0.20 0.75 0.59
N VAL A 14 0.67 -0.22 0.84
CA VAL A 14 1.16 -1.18 -0.14
C VAL A 14 0.72 -2.57 0.31
N VAL A 15 0.18 -3.34 -0.61
CA VAL A 15 -0.26 -4.72 -0.36
C VAL A 15 0.50 -5.60 -1.32
N ASP A 16 1.18 -6.60 -0.80
CA ASP A 16 1.69 -7.69 -1.62
C ASP A 16 0.52 -8.59 -2.05
N TYR A 17 0.39 -8.85 -3.34
CA TYR A 17 -0.81 -9.51 -3.87
C TYR A 17 -0.84 -11.01 -3.55
N LEU A 18 0.32 -11.64 -3.39
CA LEU A 18 0.44 -13.09 -3.17
C LEU A 18 0.29 -13.43 -1.70
N SER A 19 1.11 -12.81 -0.86
CA SER A 19 1.09 -13.01 0.59
C SER A 19 -0.02 -12.24 1.28
N ARG A 20 -0.67 -11.26 0.64
CA ARG A 20 -1.57 -10.31 1.33
C ARG A 20 -0.88 -9.53 2.45
N TRP A 21 0.45 -9.49 2.47
CA TRP A 21 1.20 -8.66 3.41
C TRP A 21 0.87 -7.19 3.18
N ILE A 22 0.57 -6.47 4.27
CA ILE A 22 0.22 -5.05 4.22
C ILE A 22 1.35 -4.24 4.86
N ASP A 23 1.84 -3.25 4.12
CA ASP A 23 2.67 -2.16 4.63
C ASP A 23 1.90 -0.85 4.63
N MET A 24 2.10 -0.09 5.70
CA MET A 24 1.47 1.20 5.90
C MET A 24 2.53 2.22 6.33
N ARG A 25 2.57 3.36 5.63
CA ARG A 25 3.49 4.47 5.95
C ARG A 25 2.71 5.78 6.05
N PRO A 26 2.87 6.55 7.14
CA PRO A 26 2.28 7.88 7.21
C PRO A 26 2.93 8.80 6.16
N LEU A 27 2.11 9.63 5.52
CA LEU A 27 2.55 10.67 4.61
C LEU A 27 2.22 12.04 5.20
N HIS A 28 3.25 12.86 5.40
CA HIS A 28 3.08 14.24 5.86
C HIS A 28 2.67 15.19 4.73
N GLN A 29 2.91 14.80 3.47
CA GLN A 29 2.60 15.56 2.26
C GLN A 29 2.20 14.60 1.15
N LEU A 30 1.26 15.03 0.30
CA LEU A 30 0.76 14.26 -0.85
C LEU A 30 1.56 14.52 -2.13
N SER A 31 2.86 14.82 -2.00
CA SER A 31 3.74 15.00 -3.14
C SER A 31 4.27 13.67 -3.66
N SER A 32 4.61 13.62 -4.94
CA SER A 32 5.28 12.46 -5.55
C SER A 32 6.58 12.13 -4.83
N ALA A 33 7.38 13.14 -4.48
CA ALA A 33 8.64 12.94 -3.77
C ALA A 33 8.46 12.27 -2.39
N ALA A 34 7.49 12.74 -1.59
CA ALA A 34 7.18 12.12 -0.29
C ALA A 34 6.69 10.67 -0.46
N THR A 35 5.83 10.44 -1.45
CA THR A 35 5.29 9.11 -1.78
C THR A 35 6.39 8.15 -2.23
N ILE A 36 7.28 8.58 -3.13
CA ILE A 36 8.42 7.80 -3.60
C ILE A 36 9.34 7.43 -2.45
N ASN A 37 9.66 8.36 -1.55
CA ASN A 37 10.50 8.07 -0.39
C ASN A 37 9.88 7.02 0.55
N ALA A 38 8.57 7.09 0.76
CA ALA A 38 7.86 6.06 1.53
C ALA A 38 7.92 4.68 0.84
N ILE A 39 7.74 4.63 -0.48
CA ILE A 39 7.83 3.38 -1.26
C ILE A 39 9.25 2.80 -1.23
N LYS A 40 10.28 3.63 -1.39
CA LYS A 40 11.68 3.21 -1.28
C LYS A 40 11.98 2.52 0.05
N SER A 41 11.42 3.03 1.15
CA SER A 41 11.56 2.40 2.46
C SER A 41 10.92 1.01 2.52
N ILE A 42 9.77 0.83 1.88
CA ILE A 42 9.10 -0.48 1.77
C ILE A 42 9.95 -1.43 0.90
N PHE A 43 10.42 -0.98 -0.25
CA PHE A 43 11.26 -1.78 -1.14
C PHE A 43 12.60 -2.16 -0.49
N ALA A 44 13.18 -1.30 0.33
CA ALA A 44 14.38 -1.64 1.11
C ALA A 44 14.14 -2.79 2.11
N THR A 45 12.88 -3.03 2.50
CA THR A 45 12.51 -4.11 3.45
C THR A 45 12.18 -5.41 2.71
N HIS A 46 11.46 -5.33 1.59
CA HIS A 46 10.88 -6.49 0.90
C HIS A 46 11.53 -6.85 -0.44
N GLY A 47 12.42 -5.99 -0.94
CA GLY A 47 12.89 -6.03 -2.32
C GLY A 47 12.02 -5.19 -3.25
N ILE A 48 12.50 -5.03 -4.49
CA ILE A 48 11.78 -4.31 -5.54
C ILE A 48 10.88 -5.32 -6.26
N PRO A 49 9.56 -5.06 -6.36
CA PRO A 49 8.65 -5.93 -7.09
C PRO A 49 8.78 -5.74 -8.60
N ASP A 50 8.39 -6.74 -9.40
CA ASP A 50 8.36 -6.62 -10.87
C ASP A 50 7.29 -5.63 -11.34
N VAL A 51 6.13 -5.62 -10.67
CA VAL A 51 4.97 -4.80 -11.05
C VAL A 51 4.42 -4.08 -9.82
N VAL A 52 4.22 -2.78 -9.96
CA VAL A 52 3.56 -1.95 -8.96
C VAL A 52 2.26 -1.41 -9.56
N MET A 53 1.14 -1.66 -8.88
CA MET A 53 -0.16 -1.17 -9.30
C MET A 53 -0.65 -0.04 -8.39
N SER A 54 -1.13 1.08 -8.91
CA SER A 54 -1.78 2.16 -8.13
C SER A 54 -3.06 2.68 -8.76
N ASP A 55 -3.78 3.53 -8.05
CA ASP A 55 -4.78 4.41 -8.66
C ASP A 55 -4.13 5.48 -9.58
N ASN A 56 -4.99 6.29 -10.21
CA ASN A 56 -4.59 7.43 -11.04
C ASN A 56 -4.32 8.70 -10.21
N GLY A 57 -3.94 8.58 -8.94
CA GLY A 57 -3.58 9.72 -8.11
C GLY A 57 -2.40 10.51 -8.70
N PRO A 58 -2.39 11.85 -8.59
CA PRO A 58 -1.39 12.70 -9.21
C PRO A 58 0.05 12.38 -8.78
N GLN A 59 0.22 11.93 -7.53
CA GLN A 59 1.50 11.49 -6.98
C GLN A 59 2.08 10.26 -7.69
N PHE A 60 1.24 9.42 -8.27
CA PHE A 60 1.65 8.21 -8.98
C PHE A 60 1.78 8.44 -10.50
N SER A 61 1.04 9.40 -11.07
CA SER A 61 1.12 9.71 -12.50
C SER A 61 2.22 10.72 -12.88
N SER A 62 2.91 11.29 -11.91
CA SER A 62 3.95 12.30 -12.12
C SER A 62 5.19 11.78 -12.89
N TYR A 63 5.92 12.70 -13.53
CA TYR A 63 7.16 12.39 -14.24
C TYR A 63 8.22 11.80 -13.30
N GLU A 64 8.31 12.34 -12.08
CA GLU A 64 9.22 11.86 -11.04
C GLU A 64 8.95 10.41 -10.66
N PHE A 65 7.67 10.01 -10.64
CA PHE A 65 7.28 8.62 -10.36
C PHE A 65 7.66 7.69 -11.51
N GLN A 66 7.45 8.11 -12.75
CA GLN A 66 7.85 7.35 -13.94
C GLN A 66 9.37 7.13 -13.96
N LYS A 67 10.15 8.18 -13.69
CA LYS A 67 11.61 8.08 -13.57
C LYS A 67 12.05 7.18 -12.42
N PHE A 68 11.34 7.23 -11.30
CA PHE A 68 11.58 6.32 -10.19
C PHE A 68 11.36 4.86 -10.59
N ALA A 69 10.27 4.56 -11.30
CA ALA A 69 9.99 3.20 -11.81
C ALA A 69 11.07 2.69 -12.77
N GLU A 70 11.47 3.52 -13.72
CA GLU A 70 12.57 3.21 -14.65
C GLU A 70 13.88 2.91 -13.90
N ASN A 71 14.26 3.78 -12.95
CA ASN A 71 15.52 3.66 -12.22
C ASN A 71 15.57 2.43 -11.30
N TYR A 72 14.43 2.03 -10.72
CA TYR A 72 14.33 0.87 -9.85
C TYR A 72 14.01 -0.41 -10.62
N GLY A 73 13.67 -0.32 -11.91
CA GLY A 73 13.46 -1.46 -12.78
C GLY A 73 12.12 -2.17 -12.58
N PHE A 74 11.10 -1.47 -12.07
CA PHE A 74 9.75 -2.04 -11.93
C PHE A 74 8.77 -1.45 -12.95
N THR A 75 7.78 -2.25 -13.34
CA THR A 75 6.69 -1.79 -14.21
C THR A 75 5.60 -1.14 -13.37
N HIS A 76 5.35 0.15 -13.59
CA HIS A 76 4.21 0.84 -12.96
C HIS A 76 2.97 0.72 -13.84
N THR A 77 1.88 0.20 -13.28
CA THR A 77 0.57 0.14 -13.94
C THR A 77 -0.44 0.92 -13.11
N THR A 78 -1.20 1.81 -13.74
CA THR A 78 -2.32 2.46 -13.06
C THR A 78 -3.63 1.73 -13.34
N SER A 79 -4.46 1.62 -12.31
CA SER A 79 -5.79 1.03 -12.43
C SER A 79 -6.66 1.97 -13.26
N SER A 80 -6.85 1.62 -14.52
CA SER A 80 -8.01 2.04 -15.32
C SER A 80 -9.27 1.33 -14.80
N PRO A 81 -10.49 1.82 -15.10
CA PRO A 81 -11.74 1.07 -14.88
C PRO A 81 -11.71 -0.39 -15.37
N LYS A 82 -10.75 -0.74 -16.23
CA LYS A 82 -10.51 -2.08 -16.79
C LYS A 82 -9.83 -3.09 -15.85
N PHE A 83 -9.28 -2.69 -14.69
CA PHE A 83 -8.62 -3.61 -13.72
C PHE A 83 -9.27 -3.63 -12.33
N PRO A 84 -10.57 -3.99 -12.22
CA PRO A 84 -11.33 -3.95 -10.97
C PRO A 84 -10.77 -4.88 -9.86
N GLN A 85 -10.12 -5.99 -10.21
CA GLN A 85 -9.52 -6.90 -9.22
C GLN A 85 -8.34 -6.30 -8.45
N SER A 86 -7.50 -5.49 -9.12
CA SER A 86 -6.34 -4.85 -8.48
C SER A 86 -6.76 -3.75 -7.51
N ASN A 87 -7.79 -2.98 -7.88
CA ASN A 87 -8.38 -1.97 -7.02
C ASN A 87 -9.08 -2.63 -5.82
N GLY A 88 -9.81 -3.73 -6.06
CA GLY A 88 -10.53 -4.44 -5.02
C GLY A 88 -9.64 -4.94 -3.88
N GLU A 89 -8.42 -5.40 -4.15
CA GLU A 89 -7.51 -5.86 -3.08
C GLU A 89 -6.92 -4.72 -2.25
N ALA A 90 -6.52 -3.62 -2.91
CA ALA A 90 -6.09 -2.44 -2.18
C ALA A 90 -7.24 -1.83 -1.35
N GLU A 91 -8.46 -1.80 -1.89
CA GLU A 91 -9.67 -1.36 -1.17
C GLU A 91 -10.02 -2.26 0.01
N ARG A 92 -9.95 -3.59 -0.16
CA ARG A 92 -10.13 -4.57 0.93
C ARG A 92 -9.10 -4.35 2.03
N ALA A 93 -7.83 -4.16 1.68
CA ALA A 93 -6.77 -3.89 2.64
C ALA A 93 -7.01 -2.57 3.39
N VAL A 94 -7.42 -1.50 2.71
CA VAL A 94 -7.82 -0.22 3.34
C VAL A 94 -8.95 -0.47 4.34
N GLN A 95 -9.96 -1.25 3.97
CA GLN A 95 -11.09 -1.54 4.86
C GLN A 95 -10.67 -2.35 6.09
N THR A 96 -9.82 -3.36 5.90
CA THR A 96 -9.22 -4.16 6.99
C THR A 96 -8.45 -3.26 7.95
N LEU A 97 -7.56 -2.41 7.44
CA LEU A 97 -6.79 -1.47 8.26
C LEU A 97 -7.69 -0.48 8.99
N LYS A 98 -8.68 0.12 8.33
CA LYS A 98 -9.64 1.03 8.99
C LYS A 98 -10.36 0.34 10.15
N ASN A 99 -10.74 -0.93 9.98
CA ASN A 99 -11.40 -1.69 11.05
C ASN A 99 -10.45 -1.99 12.22
N LEU A 100 -9.17 -2.27 11.96
CA LEU A 100 -8.15 -2.46 12.99
C LEU A 100 -7.84 -1.16 13.73
N LEU A 101 -7.67 -0.06 12.99
CA LEU A 101 -7.40 1.27 13.53
C LEU A 101 -8.57 1.86 14.33
N LYS A 102 -9.79 1.35 14.15
CA LYS A 102 -10.93 1.67 15.05
C LYS A 102 -10.81 0.99 16.42
N LYS A 103 -10.08 -0.12 16.50
CA LYS A 103 -9.89 -0.91 17.73
C LYS A 103 -8.61 -0.56 18.49
N SER A 104 -7.69 0.17 17.86
CA SER A 104 -6.41 0.57 18.45
C SER A 104 -6.04 1.97 17.99
N ASP A 105 -5.67 2.84 18.94
CA ASP A 105 -5.21 4.19 18.66
C ASP A 105 -3.77 4.24 18.13
N ASP A 106 -3.02 3.14 18.25
CA ASP A 106 -1.66 2.99 17.72
C ASP A 106 -1.69 2.23 16.39
N PRO A 107 -1.42 2.92 15.26
CA PRO A 107 -1.44 2.30 13.95
C PRO A 107 -0.41 1.17 13.77
N TYR A 108 0.72 1.23 14.47
CA TYR A 108 1.75 0.21 14.37
C TYR A 108 1.37 -1.04 15.16
N LEU A 109 0.73 -0.88 16.33
CA LEU A 109 0.21 -2.01 17.09
C LEU A 109 -0.97 -2.69 16.37
N ALA A 110 -1.82 -1.91 15.71
CA ALA A 110 -2.88 -2.43 14.84
C ALA A 110 -2.31 -3.28 13.70
N LEU A 111 -1.24 -2.79 13.05
CA LEU A 111 -0.55 -3.50 11.98
C LEU A 111 0.17 -4.76 12.47
N LEU A 112 0.79 -4.69 13.66
CA LEU A 112 1.41 -5.85 14.30
C LEU A 112 0.37 -6.94 14.59
N THR A 113 -0.78 -6.58 15.16
CA THR A 113 -1.88 -7.49 15.44
C THR A 113 -2.35 -8.21 14.17
N TYR A 114 -2.50 -7.46 13.07
CA TYR A 114 -2.84 -8.05 11.77
C TYR A 114 -1.80 -9.06 11.31
N ARG A 115 -0.51 -8.68 11.36
CA ARG A 115 0.61 -9.52 10.94
C ARG A 115 0.80 -10.75 11.83
N SER A 116 0.29 -10.75 13.06
CA SER A 116 0.39 -11.91 13.97
C SER A 116 -0.86 -12.79 14.00
N THR A 117 -1.92 -12.44 13.27
CA THR A 117 -3.18 -13.21 13.27
C THR A 117 -3.07 -14.40 12.30
N PRO A 118 -3.31 -15.65 12.76
CA PRO A 118 -3.25 -16.82 11.89
C PRO A 118 -4.27 -16.75 10.75
N PRO A 119 -3.96 -17.38 9.60
CA PRO A 119 -4.96 -17.68 8.58
C PRO A 119 -6.17 -18.42 9.16
N ASP A 120 -7.38 -17.86 9.03
CA ASP A 120 -8.61 -18.65 9.24
C ASP A 120 -8.80 -19.58 8.03
N SER A 121 -9.57 -20.67 8.17
CA SER A 121 -9.78 -21.65 7.08
C SER A 121 -10.41 -21.09 5.79
N GLN A 122 -10.92 -19.86 5.81
CA GLN A 122 -11.41 -19.09 4.65
C GLN A 122 -10.48 -17.94 4.24
N TRP A 123 -9.41 -17.69 4.99
CA TRP A 123 -8.57 -16.52 4.90
C TRP A 123 -7.10 -16.94 5.04
N PRO A 124 -6.33 -17.07 3.94
CA PRO A 124 -4.89 -17.18 4.06
C PRO A 124 -4.42 -15.84 4.65
N GLY A 125 -4.08 -15.85 5.94
CA GLY A 125 -3.31 -14.79 6.57
C GLY A 125 -1.96 -14.61 5.85
N PRO A 126 -1.13 -13.66 6.27
CA PRO A 126 0.00 -13.25 5.44
C PRO A 126 1.19 -14.21 5.39
N PHE A 127 0.99 -15.47 5.81
CA PHE A 127 1.97 -16.55 5.83
C PHE A 127 1.38 -17.83 5.24
#